data_AF-A0A7X6ZWZ9-F1
#
_entry.id   AF-A0A7X6ZWZ9-F1
#
_cell.length_a   1.000
_cell.length_b   1.000
_cell.length_c   1.000
_cell.angle_alpha   90.00
_cell.angle_beta   90.00
_cell.angle_gamma   90.00
#
_symmetry.space_group_name_H-M   'P 1'
#
loop_
_entity.id
_entity.type
_entity.pdbx_description
1 polymer ?
#
loop_
_entity_poly.entity_id
_entity_poly.type
_entity_poly.pdbx_seq_one_letter_code
_entity_poly.pdbx_strand_id
1 'polypeptide(L)'
;MSVTSVISRIDEEFYPNEVFVDGDKLVVIAHVNRYSKPYVYDSADKAKIAPVYPRFSNVTQCTVYDVSDRKNPVLERTIEVEGNYLSSRKIGNTVYLVANKYLNRYIPSDESPIIYKDNQSEYQIGYDNIRYFPRFSVSNYLIISSIDINQPDNKAVVQTLLGGGENIYVSHQNMYVAASEYSEDYLKTGIYKFSLTDGKITYLKKGEVPGRILNQFSMDENNGYFRIATTSYQTQEQNNLFILDETMTICGSIDEIAPGERIYSVRFIGNKGYMVTFKQVDPLFVIDLADPYNPRILGNLKIPGYSDYIHPVDENHLIGFGKDATGEGLYQGMKMALFDVSDVANPVQKFQEIIGDRGTESSLLQNHKALLFLPELNILAFPVTVREVLEEDLYKSAYGQLAFSGAYIYDFNTNNGFSLKGKISHLAHDDMLKLGNYVPQEKEIKRIVYANNSLITVSDSMVQAHTSKGVEYQNGIEIK
;
A
#
# COMPACT_ATOMS: atom_id res chain seq x y z
N MET A 1 1.49 -24.75 17.50
CA MET A 1 2.50 -23.82 16.96
C MET A 1 3.52 -23.59 18.06
N SER A 2 4.80 -23.45 17.72
CA SER A 2 5.84 -23.06 18.68
C SER A 2 6.80 -22.09 18.01
N VAL A 3 7.33 -21.13 18.77
CA VAL A 3 8.40 -20.25 18.28
C VAL A 3 9.64 -21.11 18.06
N THR A 4 10.14 -21.15 16.82
CA THR A 4 11.32 -21.95 16.47
C THR A 4 12.61 -21.18 16.77
N SER A 5 12.61 -19.87 16.52
CA SER A 5 13.71 -18.94 16.79
C SER A 5 13.17 -17.52 16.91
N VAL A 6 13.95 -16.63 17.53
CA VAL A 6 13.64 -15.21 17.67
C VAL A 6 14.84 -14.40 17.18
N ILE A 7 14.62 -13.50 16.23
CA ILE A 7 15.61 -12.51 15.81
C ILE A 7 15.36 -11.25 16.64
N SER A 8 16.19 -11.00 17.66
CA SER A 8 16.04 -9.86 18.57
C SER A 8 16.72 -8.61 18.00
N ARG A 9 16.02 -7.47 18.06
CA ARG A 9 16.50 -6.12 17.65
C ARG A 9 16.22 -5.06 18.72
N ILE A 10 16.26 -5.45 19.99
CA ILE A 10 15.87 -4.59 21.13
C ILE A 10 16.78 -3.38 21.37
N ASP A 11 18.02 -3.43 20.88
CA ASP A 11 19.00 -2.35 21.05
C ASP A 11 18.88 -1.26 19.96
N GLU A 12 17.87 -1.36 19.10
CA GLU A 12 17.61 -0.45 18.00
C GLU A 12 16.13 -0.03 18.00
N GLU A 13 15.86 1.23 17.67
CA GLU A 13 14.51 1.69 17.35
C GLU A 13 14.11 1.16 15.96
N PHE A 14 13.86 -0.15 15.88
CA PHE A 14 13.64 -0.94 14.66
C PHE A 14 12.16 -1.26 14.47
N TYR A 15 11.55 -0.73 13.41
CA TYR A 15 10.13 -0.86 13.10
C TYR A 15 9.93 -1.56 11.75
N PRO A 16 9.64 -2.88 11.73
CA PRO A 16 9.41 -3.62 10.49
C PRO A 16 8.23 -3.05 9.68
N ASN A 17 8.45 -2.86 8.39
CA ASN A 17 7.42 -2.42 7.43
C ASN A 17 7.03 -3.53 6.45
N GLU A 18 8.00 -4.34 6.02
CA GLU A 18 7.78 -5.37 5.00
C GLU A 18 8.64 -6.62 5.26
N VAL A 19 8.13 -7.78 4.85
CA VAL A 19 8.85 -9.05 4.91
C VAL A 19 8.71 -9.80 3.58
N PHE A 20 9.82 -10.35 3.09
CA PHE A 20 9.81 -11.34 2.02
C PHE A 20 10.41 -12.65 2.53
N VAL A 21 9.77 -13.77 2.20
CA VAL A 21 10.33 -15.11 2.42
C VAL A 21 10.42 -15.80 1.07
N ASP A 22 11.61 -16.22 0.68
CA ASP A 22 11.86 -16.94 -0.57
C ASP A 22 12.87 -18.06 -0.35
N GLY A 23 12.39 -19.31 -0.38
CA GLY A 23 13.18 -20.47 0.00
C GLY A 23 13.79 -20.32 1.39
N ASP A 24 15.12 -20.31 1.42
CA ASP A 24 15.93 -20.17 2.64
C ASP A 24 16.36 -18.72 2.93
N LYS A 25 15.77 -17.73 2.24
CA LYS A 25 16.05 -16.31 2.50
C LYS A 25 14.87 -15.62 3.16
N LEU A 26 15.15 -14.90 4.24
CA LEU A 26 14.23 -13.98 4.90
C LEU A 26 14.75 -12.55 4.73
N VAL A 27 13.96 -11.70 4.09
CA VAL A 27 14.25 -10.28 3.95
C VAL A 27 13.32 -9.50 4.86
N VAL A 28 13.86 -8.62 5.70
CA VAL A 28 13.10 -7.72 6.55
C VAL A 28 13.45 -6.28 6.19
N ILE A 29 12.45 -5.49 5.84
CA ILE A 29 12.60 -4.05 5.59
C ILE A 29 11.98 -3.31 6.77
N ALA A 30 12.75 -2.43 7.37
CA ALA A 30 12.34 -1.69 8.55
C ALA A 30 12.71 -0.21 8.44
N HIS A 31 11.93 0.60 9.12
CA HIS A 31 12.33 1.95 9.48
C HIS A 31 13.16 1.86 10.76
N VAL A 32 14.28 2.59 10.79
CA VAL A 32 15.21 2.61 11.92
C VAL A 32 15.53 4.05 12.27
N ASN A 33 15.26 4.43 13.52
CA ASN A 33 15.69 5.73 14.03
C ASN A 33 17.12 5.66 14.53
N ARG A 34 17.97 6.56 14.04
CA ARG A 34 19.33 6.73 14.53
C ARG A 34 19.48 8.14 15.10
N TYR A 35 19.91 8.21 16.36
CA TYR A 35 20.33 9.46 16.97
C TYR A 35 21.79 9.70 16.64
N SER A 36 22.11 10.86 16.08
CA SER A 36 23.50 11.28 16.03
C SER A 36 24.02 11.51 17.44
N LYS A 37 25.33 11.34 17.61
CA LYS A 37 25.98 11.84 18.82
C LYS A 37 25.73 13.36 18.92
N PRO A 38 25.54 13.90 20.14
CA PRO A 38 25.45 15.33 20.33
C PRO A 38 26.70 16.01 19.75
N TYR A 39 26.51 17.14 19.07
CA TYR A 39 27.63 17.90 18.52
C TYR A 39 28.43 18.49 19.68
N VAL A 40 29.69 18.06 19.83
CA VAL A 40 30.60 18.61 20.85
C VAL A 40 31.28 19.82 20.24
N TYR A 41 30.90 21.01 20.68
CA TYR A 41 31.56 22.24 20.28
C TYR A 41 32.99 22.27 20.83
N ASP A 42 33.94 22.64 19.97
CA ASP A 42 35.36 22.81 20.28
C ASP A 42 35.67 24.10 21.08
N SER A 43 34.69 25.00 21.23
CA SER A 43 34.84 26.20 22.05
C SER A 43 33.52 26.71 22.66
N ALA A 44 33.64 27.40 23.80
CA ALA A 44 32.52 28.03 24.49
C ALA A 44 31.87 29.18 23.67
N ASP A 45 32.60 29.78 22.72
CA ASP A 45 32.05 30.83 21.86
C ASP A 45 31.12 30.27 20.78
N LYS A 46 31.34 29.03 20.30
CA LYS A 46 30.39 28.35 19.39
C LYS A 46 29.17 27.78 20.12
N ALA A 47 29.28 27.56 21.43
CA ALA A 47 28.18 27.08 22.28
C ALA A 47 27.14 28.16 22.65
N LYS A 48 27.32 29.42 22.22
CA LYS A 48 26.36 30.53 22.41
C LYS A 48 25.16 30.47 21.44
N ILE A 49 25.22 29.61 20.43
CA ILE A 49 24.10 29.27 19.56
C ILE A 49 23.39 28.08 20.22
N ALA A 50 22.05 28.09 20.25
CA ALA A 50 21.25 27.00 20.84
C ALA A 50 21.83 25.63 20.46
N PRO A 51 21.95 24.67 21.40
CA PRO A 51 22.55 23.38 21.11
C PRO A 51 21.87 22.77 19.88
N VAL A 52 22.68 22.38 18.88
CA VAL A 52 22.16 21.64 17.74
C VAL A 52 21.64 20.34 18.33
N TYR A 53 20.31 20.19 18.35
CA TYR A 53 19.65 18.97 18.80
C TYR A 53 20.29 17.76 18.09
N PRO A 54 20.45 16.61 18.78
CA PRO A 54 20.94 15.39 18.15
C PRO A 54 20.23 15.19 16.80
N ARG A 55 20.99 15.03 15.72
CA ARG A 55 20.42 14.81 14.40
C ARG A 55 19.65 13.51 14.47
N PHE A 56 18.34 13.63 14.32
CA PHE A 56 17.46 12.50 14.09
C PHE A 56 17.58 12.11 12.63
N SER A 57 18.23 10.98 12.33
CA SER A 57 18.27 10.44 10.98
C SER A 57 17.33 9.24 10.89
N ASN A 58 16.29 9.40 10.07
CA ASN A 58 15.47 8.28 9.60
C ASN A 58 16.28 7.46 8.61
N VAL A 59 16.36 6.16 8.84
CA VAL A 59 17.03 5.21 7.94
C VAL A 59 16.03 4.14 7.55
N THR A 60 16.01 3.78 6.28
CA THR A 60 15.34 2.58 5.82
C THR A 60 16.36 1.47 5.71
N GLN A 61 16.17 0.40 6.48
CA GLN A 61 17.08 -0.71 6.53
C GLN A 61 16.44 -1.94 5.86
N CYS A 62 17.22 -2.66 5.07
CA CYS A 62 16.88 -3.95 4.49
C CYS A 62 17.89 -4.99 4.98
N THR A 63 17.45 -5.97 5.77
CA THR A 63 18.28 -7.08 6.24
C THR A 63 17.91 -8.38 5.55
N VAL A 64 18.93 -9.17 5.20
CA VAL A 64 18.79 -10.49 4.60
C VAL A 64 19.36 -11.53 5.57
N TYR A 65 18.54 -12.52 5.89
CA TYR A 65 18.91 -13.66 6.73
C TYR A 65 18.87 -14.96 5.91
N ASP A 66 19.86 -15.82 6.11
CA ASP A 66 19.76 -17.25 5.80
C ASP A 66 18.92 -17.92 6.90
N VAL A 67 17.87 -18.62 6.48
CA VAL A 67 16.95 -19.38 7.34
C VAL A 67 16.87 -20.85 6.94
N SER A 68 17.90 -21.38 6.26
CA SER A 68 18.03 -22.79 5.91
C SER A 68 18.01 -23.68 7.17
N ASP A 69 18.67 -23.24 8.26
CA ASP A 69 18.35 -23.66 9.63
C ASP A 69 17.43 -22.65 10.33
N ARG A 70 16.13 -22.92 10.33
CA ARG A 70 15.10 -22.08 10.97
C ARG A 70 15.29 -21.89 12.48
N LYS A 71 16.06 -22.75 13.16
CA LYS A 71 16.38 -22.61 14.59
C LYS A 71 17.49 -21.58 14.83
N ASN A 72 18.35 -21.35 13.84
CA ASN A 72 19.49 -20.44 13.93
C ASN A 72 19.57 -19.53 12.69
N PRO A 73 18.63 -18.57 12.51
CA PRO A 73 18.72 -17.60 11.43
C PRO A 73 20.06 -16.85 11.47
N VAL A 74 20.74 -16.76 10.32
CA VAL A 74 22.04 -16.09 10.21
C VAL A 74 21.88 -14.81 9.40
N LEU A 75 22.25 -13.66 9.96
CA LEU A 75 22.28 -12.39 9.23
C LEU A 75 23.40 -12.43 8.19
N GLU A 76 23.06 -12.34 6.91
CA GLU A 76 24.02 -12.33 5.80
C GLU A 76 24.35 -10.92 5.33
N ARG A 77 23.35 -10.02 5.35
CA ARG A 77 23.50 -8.68 4.79
C ARG A 77 22.59 -7.65 5.46
N THR A 78 23.10 -6.44 5.62
CA THR A 78 22.33 -5.26 6.02
C THR A 78 22.60 -4.12 5.04
N ILE A 79 21.56 -3.61 4.39
CA ILE A 79 21.60 -2.34 3.65
C ILE A 79 20.89 -1.27 4.45
N GLU A 80 21.49 -0.10 4.58
CA GLU A 80 20.87 1.10 5.14
C GLU A 80 20.89 2.22 4.10
N VAL A 81 19.73 2.75 3.75
CA VAL A 81 19.59 3.97 2.95
C VAL A 81 18.95 5.06 3.78
N GLU A 82 19.43 6.30 3.66
CA GLU A 82 18.85 7.42 4.38
C GLU A 82 17.42 7.74 3.90
N GLY A 83 16.56 8.13 4.83
CA GLY A 83 15.18 8.53 4.55
C GLY A 83 14.14 7.50 4.97
N ASN A 84 12.90 7.85 4.68
CA ASN A 84 11.71 7.08 5.05
C ASN A 84 11.33 6.10 3.94
N TYR A 85 10.94 4.89 4.33
CA TYR A 85 10.44 3.87 3.43
C TYR A 85 9.24 4.40 2.62
N LEU A 86 9.29 4.23 1.31
CA LEU A 86 8.18 4.55 0.41
C LEU A 86 7.53 3.27 -0.12
N SER A 87 8.34 2.35 -0.68
CA SER A 87 7.85 1.09 -1.22
C SER A 87 8.99 0.09 -1.42
N SER A 88 8.63 -1.17 -1.60
CA SER A 88 9.55 -2.21 -2.03
C SER A 88 8.87 -3.19 -2.97
N ARG A 89 9.69 -3.84 -3.81
CA ARG A 89 9.25 -4.91 -4.70
C ARG A 89 10.35 -5.94 -4.84
N LYS A 90 9.99 -7.21 -4.72
CA LYS A 90 10.86 -8.32 -5.10
C LYS A 90 10.51 -8.82 -6.50
N ILE A 91 11.51 -9.01 -7.35
CA ILE A 91 11.40 -9.61 -8.69
C ILE A 91 12.51 -10.65 -8.83
N GLY A 92 12.15 -11.93 -8.96
CA GLY A 92 13.15 -13.00 -8.87
C GLY A 92 13.93 -12.89 -7.55
N ASN A 93 15.25 -12.92 -7.62
CA ASN A 93 16.13 -12.81 -6.44
C ASN A 93 16.38 -11.34 -6.03
N THR A 94 15.99 -10.37 -6.83
CA THR A 94 16.30 -8.96 -6.57
C THR A 94 15.21 -8.30 -5.74
N VAL A 95 15.61 -7.64 -4.66
CA VAL A 95 14.74 -6.74 -3.89
C VAL A 95 15.07 -5.31 -4.28
N TYR A 96 14.05 -4.58 -4.71
CA TYR A 96 14.09 -3.14 -4.96
C TYR A 96 13.46 -2.40 -3.78
N LEU A 97 14.13 -1.35 -3.33
CA LEU A 97 13.73 -0.52 -2.21
C LEU A 97 13.68 0.95 -2.65
N VAL A 98 12.63 1.65 -2.25
CA VAL A 98 12.46 3.07 -2.54
C VAL A 98 12.28 3.83 -1.23
N ALA A 99 13.05 4.91 -1.05
CA ALA A 99 12.98 5.77 0.13
C ALA A 99 12.97 7.26 -0.26
N ASN A 100 12.31 8.08 0.57
CA ASN A 100 12.29 9.54 0.48
C ASN A 100 13.10 10.15 1.64
N LYS A 101 14.12 10.97 1.34
CA LYS A 101 14.89 11.73 2.32
C LYS A 101 14.56 13.22 2.26
N TYR A 102 13.66 13.65 3.13
CA TYR A 102 13.30 15.06 3.27
C TYR A 102 14.48 15.90 3.76
N LEU A 103 14.71 17.05 3.12
CA LEU A 103 15.74 17.99 3.54
C LEU A 103 15.22 18.88 4.68
N ASN A 104 16.03 19.03 5.73
CA ASN A 104 15.70 19.93 6.84
C ASN A 104 15.94 21.39 6.42
N ARG A 105 14.89 22.22 6.48
CA ARG A 105 14.94 23.64 6.07
C ARG A 105 15.59 24.57 7.10
N TYR A 106 15.76 24.13 8.34
CA TYR A 106 16.13 24.99 9.49
C TYR A 106 17.58 24.87 9.94
N ILE A 107 18.33 23.93 9.37
CA ILE A 107 19.73 23.69 9.74
C ILE A 107 20.57 24.01 8.51
N PRO A 108 21.47 25.02 8.59
CA PRO A 108 22.49 25.21 7.56
C PRO A 108 23.26 23.90 7.43
N SER A 109 23.06 23.19 6.32
CA SER A 109 23.83 21.98 6.08
C SER A 109 25.23 22.43 5.66
N ASP A 110 26.20 22.32 6.56
CA ASP A 110 27.53 21.93 6.10
C ASP A 110 27.33 20.68 5.23
N GLU A 111 27.80 20.75 3.99
CA GLU A 111 27.74 19.75 2.92
C GLU A 111 27.62 18.33 3.47
N SER A 112 26.38 17.85 3.65
CA SER A 112 26.13 16.51 4.17
C SER A 112 25.82 15.62 2.96
N PRO A 113 26.81 14.84 2.46
CA PRO A 113 26.57 13.97 1.32
C PRO A 113 25.48 12.95 1.67
N ILE A 114 24.77 12.47 0.66
CA ILE A 114 23.88 11.32 0.84
C ILE A 114 24.75 10.11 1.08
N ILE A 115 24.43 9.36 2.12
CA ILE A 115 25.14 8.13 2.48
C ILE A 115 24.22 6.92 2.39
N TYR A 116 24.81 5.78 2.05
CA TYR A 116 24.20 4.49 2.29
C TYR A 116 25.25 3.56 2.90
N LYS A 117 24.80 2.55 3.65
CA LYS A 117 25.67 1.53 4.20
C LYS A 117 25.31 0.17 3.63
N ASP A 118 26.34 -0.62 3.37
CA ASP A 118 26.25 -2.01 2.96
C ASP A 118 27.15 -2.81 3.90
N ASN A 119 26.52 -3.54 4.82
CA ASN A 119 27.14 -4.12 6.00
C ASN A 119 27.89 -3.03 6.80
N GLN A 120 29.19 -3.21 7.01
CA GLN A 120 30.03 -2.27 7.77
C GLN A 120 30.61 -1.15 6.89
N SER A 121 30.42 -1.23 5.57
CA SER A 121 30.96 -0.25 4.63
C SER A 121 30.00 0.92 4.46
N GLU A 122 30.50 2.14 4.59
CA GLU A 122 29.75 3.37 4.31
C GLU A 122 30.18 3.95 2.97
N TYR A 123 29.21 4.38 2.18
CA TYR A 123 29.43 4.96 0.85
C TYR A 123 28.78 6.34 0.78
N GLN A 124 29.58 7.33 0.42
CA GLN A 124 29.10 8.67 0.12
C GLN A 124 28.75 8.77 -1.37
N ILE A 125 27.57 9.30 -1.66
CA ILE A 125 27.11 9.58 -3.01
C ILE A 125 27.54 11.00 -3.35
N GLY A 126 28.53 11.11 -4.24
CA GLY A 126 28.99 12.39 -4.76
C GLY A 126 27.90 13.12 -5.54
N TYR A 127 27.93 14.46 -5.54
CA TYR A 127 26.94 15.28 -6.25
C TYR A 127 26.91 15.02 -7.77
N ASP A 128 28.03 14.59 -8.35
CA ASP A 128 28.17 14.14 -9.73
C ASP A 128 27.35 12.88 -10.05
N ASN A 129 26.98 12.11 -9.02
CA ASN A 129 26.16 10.91 -9.12
C ASN A 129 24.68 11.13 -8.74
N ILE A 130 24.32 12.36 -8.37
CA ILE A 130 22.94 12.74 -8.07
C ILE A 130 22.30 13.31 -9.33
N ARG A 131 21.25 12.63 -9.81
CA ARG A 131 20.42 13.17 -10.91
C ARG A 131 19.40 14.14 -10.34
N TYR A 132 18.85 15.04 -11.14
CA TYR A 132 17.74 15.89 -10.69
C TYR A 132 16.66 15.95 -11.74
N PHE A 133 15.42 16.13 -11.28
CA PHE A 133 14.30 16.41 -12.15
C PHE A 133 14.03 17.91 -12.16
N PRO A 134 14.07 18.57 -13.34
CA PRO A 134 13.77 19.99 -13.41
C PRO A 134 12.32 20.23 -12.94
N ARG A 135 12.11 21.33 -12.21
CA ARG A 135 10.79 21.80 -11.72
C ARG A 135 10.13 20.93 -10.63
N PHE A 136 10.88 20.07 -9.95
CA PHE A 136 10.39 19.43 -8.73
C PHE A 136 10.37 20.46 -7.57
N SER A 137 9.18 20.74 -7.01
CA SER A 137 8.98 21.83 -6.06
C SER A 137 9.27 21.47 -4.59
N VAL A 138 9.52 20.19 -4.29
CA VAL A 138 9.76 19.72 -2.92
C VAL A 138 11.24 19.36 -2.72
N SER A 139 11.87 19.97 -1.71
CA SER A 139 13.25 19.66 -1.31
C SER A 139 13.35 18.25 -0.71
N ASN A 140 13.67 17.27 -1.54
CA ASN A 140 13.69 15.85 -1.18
C ASN A 140 14.73 15.11 -2.03
N TYR A 141 15.18 13.95 -1.55
CA TYR A 141 15.87 12.96 -2.37
C TYR A 141 15.05 11.68 -2.47
N LEU A 142 14.90 11.19 -3.68
CA LEU A 142 14.41 9.85 -3.98
C LEU A 142 15.63 8.93 -4.07
N ILE A 143 15.66 7.90 -3.23
CA ILE A 143 16.70 6.89 -3.25
C ILE A 143 16.06 5.57 -3.67
N ILE A 144 16.54 5.01 -4.78
CA ILE A 144 16.15 3.69 -5.27
C ILE A 144 17.35 2.78 -5.15
N SER A 145 17.23 1.69 -4.41
CA SER A 145 18.28 0.70 -4.27
C SER A 145 17.82 -0.70 -4.66
N SER A 146 18.77 -1.55 -5.05
CA SER A 146 18.53 -2.96 -5.29
C SER A 146 19.65 -3.84 -4.77
N ILE A 147 19.26 -5.04 -4.31
CA ILE A 147 20.16 -6.12 -3.91
C ILE A 147 19.68 -7.46 -4.45
N ASP A 148 20.60 -8.32 -4.85
CA ASP A 148 20.34 -9.74 -5.08
C ASP A 148 20.53 -10.50 -3.75
N ILE A 149 19.47 -11.15 -3.28
CA ILE A 149 19.47 -11.84 -1.97
C ILE A 149 20.32 -13.12 -1.97
N ASN A 150 20.71 -13.63 -3.14
CA ASN A 150 21.55 -14.81 -3.29
C ASN A 150 23.01 -14.45 -3.62
N GLN A 151 23.33 -13.18 -3.78
CA GLN A 151 24.68 -12.68 -4.04
C GLN A 151 25.04 -11.57 -3.03
N PRO A 152 25.19 -11.92 -1.73
CA PRO A 152 25.37 -10.93 -0.67
C PRO A 152 26.67 -10.11 -0.83
N ASP A 153 27.68 -10.66 -1.50
CA ASP A 153 28.97 -9.99 -1.76
C ASP A 153 28.91 -8.97 -2.90
N ASN A 154 27.89 -9.04 -3.76
CA ASN A 154 27.74 -8.08 -4.86
C ASN A 154 27.25 -6.75 -4.32
N LYS A 155 27.96 -5.67 -4.69
CA LYS A 155 27.64 -4.30 -4.26
C LYS A 155 26.19 -3.94 -4.57
N ALA A 156 25.49 -3.33 -3.61
CA ALA A 156 24.16 -2.80 -3.83
C ALA A 156 24.17 -1.74 -4.94
N VAL A 157 23.16 -1.77 -5.80
CA VAL A 157 22.93 -0.68 -6.75
C VAL A 157 22.14 0.39 -6.03
N VAL A 158 22.60 1.63 -6.06
CA VAL A 158 21.91 2.78 -5.47
C VAL A 158 21.85 3.89 -6.50
N GLN A 159 20.66 4.42 -6.75
CA GLN A 159 20.41 5.59 -7.57
C GLN A 159 19.76 6.65 -6.69
N THR A 160 20.31 7.87 -6.73
CA THR A 160 19.80 9.01 -5.96
C THR A 160 19.41 10.12 -6.90
N LEU A 161 18.21 10.64 -6.68
CA LEU A 161 17.63 11.69 -7.49
C LEU A 161 17.15 12.82 -6.58
N LEU A 162 17.50 14.06 -6.91
CA LEU A 162 16.89 15.24 -6.33
C LEU A 162 15.45 15.32 -6.84
N GLY A 163 14.52 15.05 -5.94
CA GLY A 163 13.15 14.68 -6.25
C GLY A 163 12.53 13.84 -5.14
N GLY A 164 11.28 13.44 -5.31
CA GLY A 164 10.57 12.56 -4.39
C GLY A 164 9.54 11.73 -5.14
N GLY A 165 9.09 10.65 -4.52
CA GLY A 165 8.00 9.83 -5.01
C GLY A 165 6.82 9.84 -4.04
N GLU A 166 5.60 9.75 -4.57
CA GLU A 166 4.39 9.61 -3.76
C GLU A 166 3.77 8.22 -3.92
N ASN A 167 3.69 7.72 -5.15
CA ASN A 167 3.19 6.39 -5.45
C ASN A 167 4.14 5.64 -6.37
N ILE A 168 4.23 4.33 -6.16
CA ILE A 168 5.11 3.44 -6.91
C ILE A 168 4.26 2.36 -7.59
N TYR A 169 4.43 2.20 -8.90
CA TYR A 169 3.96 1.04 -9.65
C TYR A 169 5.16 0.30 -10.22
N VAL A 170 5.16 -1.03 -10.16
CA VAL A 170 6.24 -1.89 -10.67
C VAL A 170 5.66 -3.01 -11.51
N SER A 171 6.06 -3.07 -12.78
CA SER A 171 5.81 -4.19 -13.68
C SER A 171 6.94 -5.22 -13.57
N HIS A 172 7.01 -6.20 -14.47
CA HIS A 172 8.10 -7.18 -14.48
C HIS A 172 9.47 -6.58 -14.81
N GLN A 173 9.50 -5.47 -15.56
CA GLN A 173 10.74 -4.89 -16.09
C GLN A 173 10.90 -3.40 -15.78
N ASN A 174 9.83 -2.71 -15.37
CA ASN A 174 9.86 -1.27 -15.17
C ASN A 174 9.30 -0.86 -13.80
N MET A 175 9.90 0.19 -13.23
CA MET A 175 9.35 0.93 -12.10
C MET A 175 8.89 2.30 -12.57
N TYR A 176 7.73 2.72 -12.11
CA TYR A 176 7.16 4.03 -12.34
C TYR A 176 6.99 4.72 -10.99
N VAL A 177 7.63 5.87 -10.86
CA VAL A 177 7.53 6.74 -9.68
C VAL A 177 6.64 7.91 -10.05
N ALA A 178 5.48 8.02 -9.42
CA ALA A 178 4.56 9.13 -9.61
C ALA A 178 4.63 10.10 -8.44
N ALA A 179 4.66 11.40 -8.75
CA ALA A 179 4.68 12.46 -7.76
C ALA A 179 3.90 13.68 -8.24
N SER A 180 3.19 14.32 -7.32
CA SER A 180 2.47 15.56 -7.58
C SER A 180 3.44 16.71 -7.84
N GLU A 181 3.23 17.40 -8.96
CA GLU A 181 3.95 18.61 -9.34
C GLU A 181 2.99 19.80 -9.26
N TYR A 182 3.28 20.70 -8.32
CA TYR A 182 2.49 21.92 -8.08
C TYR A 182 3.10 23.09 -8.87
N SER A 183 2.30 23.72 -9.73
CA SER A 183 2.56 25.00 -10.38
C SER A 183 1.49 26.00 -9.96
N GLU A 184 1.76 27.31 -10.05
CA GLU A 184 0.83 28.39 -9.66
C GLU A 184 -0.55 28.24 -10.32
N ASP A 185 -0.61 27.67 -11.53
CA ASP A 185 -1.85 27.60 -12.32
C ASP A 185 -2.47 26.19 -12.42
N TYR A 186 -1.70 25.10 -12.19
CA TYR A 186 -2.19 23.73 -12.42
C TYR A 186 -1.52 22.67 -11.52
N LEU A 187 -2.29 21.66 -11.11
CA LEU A 187 -1.81 20.42 -10.49
C LEU A 187 -1.56 19.36 -11.55
N LYS A 188 -0.36 18.78 -11.57
CA LYS A 188 0.02 17.68 -12.47
C LYS A 188 0.61 16.51 -11.68
N THR A 189 0.66 15.35 -12.31
CA THR A 189 1.43 14.20 -11.84
C THR A 189 2.60 13.97 -12.79
N GLY A 190 3.83 14.10 -12.28
CA GLY A 190 5.04 13.66 -12.96
C GLY A 190 5.25 12.17 -12.79
N ILE A 191 5.63 11.47 -13.87
CA ILE A 191 5.82 10.03 -13.91
C ILE A 191 7.24 9.73 -14.38
N TYR A 192 8.04 9.08 -13.55
CA TYR A 192 9.44 8.75 -13.84
C TYR A 192 9.58 7.25 -14.05
N LYS A 193 9.95 6.86 -15.27
CA LYS A 193 10.11 5.46 -15.68
C LYS A 193 11.56 5.02 -15.53
N PHE A 194 11.77 3.88 -14.86
CA PHE A 194 13.05 3.22 -14.67
C PHE A 194 12.97 1.79 -15.18
N SER A 195 14.00 1.32 -15.90
CA SER A 195 14.20 -0.11 -16.17
C SER A 195 14.82 -0.79 -14.96
N LEU A 196 14.33 -2.00 -14.67
CA LEU A 196 14.75 -2.92 -13.61
C LEU A 196 15.45 -4.18 -14.18
N THR A 197 15.99 -4.10 -15.40
CA THR A 197 16.59 -5.26 -16.08
C THR A 197 17.89 -5.68 -15.39
N ASP A 198 18.07 -7.00 -15.18
CA ASP A 198 19.26 -7.61 -14.58
C ASP A 198 19.67 -7.03 -13.22
N GLY A 199 18.70 -6.64 -12.39
CA GLY A 199 18.95 -6.07 -11.07
C GLY A 199 19.45 -4.61 -11.10
N LYS A 200 19.65 -4.02 -12.28
CA LYS A 200 20.08 -2.62 -12.43
C LYS A 200 18.88 -1.67 -12.38
N ILE A 201 19.15 -0.43 -12.01
CA ILE A 201 18.16 0.65 -12.00
C ILE A 201 18.61 1.71 -12.99
N THR A 202 17.91 1.83 -14.12
CA THR A 202 18.24 2.78 -15.17
C THR A 202 17.06 3.70 -15.45
N TYR A 203 17.22 5.00 -15.19
CA TYR A 203 16.23 5.99 -15.60
C TYR A 203 16.08 5.99 -17.13
N LEU A 204 14.85 5.90 -17.60
CA LEU A 204 14.51 5.90 -19.01
C LEU A 204 13.96 7.26 -19.46
N LYS A 205 12.79 7.64 -18.94
CA LYS A 205 12.00 8.78 -19.42
C LYS A 205 11.11 9.38 -18.34
N LYS A 206 10.68 10.63 -18.56
CA LYS A 206 9.65 11.34 -17.79
C LYS A 206 8.40 11.46 -18.64
N GLY A 207 7.23 11.21 -18.05
CA GLY A 207 5.93 11.63 -18.55
C GLY A 207 5.25 12.58 -17.58
N GLU A 208 4.22 13.28 -18.03
CA GLU A 208 3.41 14.16 -17.20
C GLU A 208 1.95 14.04 -17.61
N VAL A 209 1.05 14.05 -16.64
CA VAL A 209 -0.41 14.12 -16.87
C VAL A 209 -1.06 15.16 -15.96
N PRO A 210 -2.17 15.80 -16.38
CA PRO A 210 -2.97 16.66 -15.51
C PRO A 210 -3.55 15.91 -14.30
N GLY A 211 -3.73 16.62 -13.18
CA GLY A 211 -4.37 16.09 -11.98
C GLY A 211 -3.46 15.28 -11.07
N ARG A 212 -4.06 14.73 -10.01
CA ARG A 212 -3.40 13.83 -9.04
C ARG A 212 -3.99 12.43 -9.12
N ILE A 213 -3.17 11.43 -8.84
CA ILE A 213 -3.61 10.05 -8.68
C ILE A 213 -4.15 9.78 -7.28
N LEU A 214 -5.02 8.78 -7.15
CA LEU A 214 -5.53 8.34 -5.85
C LEU A 214 -4.47 7.51 -5.10
N ASN A 215 -3.95 6.47 -5.74
CA ASN A 215 -2.95 5.56 -5.17
C ASN A 215 -2.26 4.74 -6.28
N GLN A 216 -1.45 3.74 -5.90
CA GLN A 216 -0.76 2.83 -6.83
C GLN A 216 -1.67 2.09 -7.82
N PHE A 217 -2.95 1.85 -7.50
CA PHE A 217 -3.89 1.15 -8.39
C PHE A 217 -4.51 2.07 -9.45
N SER A 218 -4.30 3.38 -9.33
CA SER A 218 -4.57 4.35 -10.38
C SER A 218 -3.54 4.30 -11.50
N MET A 219 -2.58 3.37 -11.49
CA MET A 219 -1.54 3.22 -12.48
C MET A 219 -1.34 1.76 -12.86
N ASP A 220 -1.03 1.49 -14.13
CA ASP A 220 -0.44 0.23 -14.54
C ASP A 220 0.35 0.30 -15.87
N GLU A 221 0.95 -0.82 -16.27
CA GLU A 221 1.59 -1.01 -17.57
C GLU A 221 0.98 -2.23 -18.27
N ASN A 222 0.57 -2.05 -19.52
CA ASN A 222 0.05 -3.13 -20.37
C ASN A 222 0.57 -2.98 -21.80
N ASN A 223 1.16 -4.04 -22.35
CA ASN A 223 1.68 -4.07 -23.73
C ASN A 223 2.59 -2.88 -24.09
N GLY A 224 3.41 -2.41 -23.14
CA GLY A 224 4.34 -1.29 -23.32
C GLY A 224 3.74 0.11 -23.13
N TYR A 225 2.42 0.21 -22.92
CA TYR A 225 1.73 1.46 -22.60
C TYR A 225 1.55 1.61 -21.10
N PHE A 226 1.79 2.82 -20.59
CA PHE A 226 1.52 3.18 -19.21
C PHE A 226 0.14 3.83 -19.11
N ARG A 227 -0.73 3.36 -18.22
CA ARG A 227 -2.09 3.87 -18.07
C ARG A 227 -2.27 4.46 -16.69
N ILE A 228 -2.96 5.59 -16.61
CA ILE A 228 -3.07 6.36 -15.37
C ILE A 228 -4.43 7.05 -15.27
N ALA A 229 -5.04 6.98 -14.10
CA ALA A 229 -6.29 7.67 -13.78
C ALA A 229 -6.05 8.77 -12.75
N THR A 230 -6.63 9.95 -12.97
CA THR A 230 -6.37 11.15 -12.15
C THR A 230 -7.65 11.89 -11.81
N THR A 231 -7.63 12.63 -10.71
CA THR A 231 -8.62 13.66 -10.41
C THR A 231 -7.94 15.03 -10.51
N SER A 232 -8.53 15.93 -11.26
CA SER A 232 -8.11 17.33 -11.41
C SER A 232 -9.22 18.29 -11.00
N TYR A 233 -8.85 19.55 -10.74
CA TYR A 233 -9.81 20.62 -10.48
C TYR A 233 -9.66 21.69 -11.56
N GLN A 234 -10.77 22.04 -12.22
CA GLN A 234 -10.86 23.20 -13.10
C GLN A 234 -11.92 24.17 -12.55
N THR A 235 -13.17 24.05 -13.03
CA THR A 235 -14.35 24.71 -12.45
C THR A 235 -15.00 23.86 -11.36
N GLN A 236 -14.81 22.54 -11.44
CA GLN A 236 -15.23 21.52 -10.49
C GLN A 236 -14.24 20.34 -10.54
N GLU A 237 -14.40 19.36 -9.65
CA GLU A 237 -13.65 18.10 -9.74
C GLU A 237 -13.98 17.38 -11.05
N GLN A 238 -12.96 16.86 -11.73
CA GLN A 238 -13.07 16.08 -12.95
C GLN A 238 -12.11 14.90 -12.86
N ASN A 239 -12.56 13.73 -13.32
CA ASN A 239 -11.72 12.54 -13.37
C ASN A 239 -11.31 12.28 -14.80
N ASN A 240 -10.08 11.84 -15.00
CA ASN A 240 -9.52 11.61 -16.32
C ASN A 240 -8.78 10.29 -16.34
N LEU A 241 -8.65 9.70 -17.52
CA LEU A 241 -7.78 8.56 -17.79
C LEU A 241 -6.85 8.94 -18.93
N PHE A 242 -5.57 8.68 -18.76
CA PHE A 242 -4.55 8.90 -19.78
C PHE A 242 -3.80 7.60 -20.07
N ILE A 243 -3.41 7.43 -21.33
CA ILE A 243 -2.52 6.36 -21.79
C ILE A 243 -1.30 7.02 -22.40
N LEU A 244 -0.13 6.60 -21.95
CA LEU A 244 1.17 7.07 -22.39
C LEU A 244 1.88 5.95 -23.15
N ASP A 245 2.47 6.30 -24.29
CA ASP A 245 3.24 5.37 -25.12
C ASP A 245 4.63 5.08 -24.52
N GLU A 246 5.45 4.31 -25.23
CA GLU A 246 6.82 3.98 -24.82
C GLU A 246 7.73 5.21 -24.68
N THR A 247 7.35 6.34 -25.28
CA THR A 247 8.06 7.62 -25.16
C THR A 247 7.63 8.42 -23.93
N MET A 248 6.65 7.91 -23.16
CA MET A 248 5.98 8.60 -22.06
C MET A 248 5.24 9.86 -22.53
N THR A 249 4.74 9.84 -23.77
CA THR A 249 3.86 10.89 -24.33
C THR A 249 2.42 10.39 -24.31
N ILE A 250 1.47 11.26 -23.95
CA ILE A 250 0.04 10.92 -23.99
C ILE A 250 -0.36 10.56 -25.42
N CYS A 251 -0.85 9.34 -25.62
CA CYS A 251 -1.34 8.83 -26.90
C CYS A 251 -2.86 8.59 -26.93
N GLY A 252 -3.50 8.48 -25.76
CA GLY A 252 -4.95 8.40 -25.62
C GLY A 252 -5.42 9.00 -24.31
N SER A 253 -6.63 9.56 -24.30
CA SER A 253 -7.25 10.11 -23.10
C SER A 253 -8.76 9.94 -23.09
N ILE A 254 -9.32 9.93 -21.88
CA ILE A 254 -10.73 10.18 -21.62
C ILE A 254 -10.77 11.26 -20.55
N ASP A 255 -11.26 12.44 -20.91
CA ASP A 255 -11.37 13.58 -20.00
C ASP A 255 -12.79 13.69 -19.45
N GLU A 256 -12.94 14.37 -18.31
CA GLU A 256 -14.25 14.72 -17.71
C GLU A 256 -15.17 13.52 -17.36
N ILE A 257 -14.58 12.41 -16.91
CA ILE A 257 -15.32 11.26 -16.37
C ILE A 257 -16.04 11.68 -15.08
N ALA A 258 -17.36 11.57 -15.07
CA ALA A 258 -18.24 11.92 -13.95
C ALA A 258 -17.95 13.33 -13.36
N PRO A 259 -18.27 14.42 -14.09
CA PRO A 259 -17.95 15.77 -13.65
C PRO A 259 -18.60 16.12 -12.31
N GLY A 260 -17.81 16.67 -11.39
CA GLY A 260 -18.22 17.02 -10.03
C GLY A 260 -18.13 15.89 -9.01
N GLU A 261 -17.55 14.74 -9.41
CA GLU A 261 -17.22 13.59 -8.55
C GLU A 261 -15.69 13.39 -8.48
N ARG A 262 -15.20 12.64 -7.50
CA ARG A 262 -13.79 12.25 -7.38
C ARG A 262 -13.61 10.74 -7.47
N ILE A 263 -12.42 10.29 -7.88
CA ILE A 263 -12.04 8.87 -7.87
C ILE A 263 -11.95 8.36 -6.43
N TYR A 264 -12.54 7.18 -6.18
CA TYR A 264 -12.44 6.42 -4.94
C TYR A 264 -11.77 5.07 -5.13
N SER A 265 -11.83 4.48 -6.32
CA SER A 265 -11.04 3.29 -6.65
C SER A 265 -10.78 3.20 -8.15
N VAL A 266 -9.64 2.59 -8.50
CA VAL A 266 -9.28 2.30 -9.88
C VAL A 266 -8.67 0.92 -9.93
N ARG A 267 -8.94 0.18 -11.00
CA ARG A 267 -8.26 -1.08 -11.29
C ARG A 267 -8.12 -1.28 -12.78
N PHE A 268 -6.93 -1.67 -13.21
CA PHE A 268 -6.67 -2.07 -14.59
C PHE A 268 -6.52 -3.60 -14.68
N ILE A 269 -7.18 -4.23 -15.65
CA ILE A 269 -7.15 -5.68 -15.88
C ILE A 269 -7.13 -5.93 -17.38
N GLY A 270 -6.00 -6.42 -17.90
CA GLY A 270 -5.83 -6.65 -19.33
C GLY A 270 -6.21 -5.40 -20.15
N ASN A 271 -7.17 -5.54 -21.06
CA ASN A 271 -7.64 -4.47 -21.94
C ASN A 271 -8.77 -3.62 -21.34
N LYS A 272 -9.05 -3.73 -20.03
CA LYS A 272 -10.13 -3.00 -19.36
C LYS A 272 -9.61 -2.17 -18.20
N GLY A 273 -10.25 -1.02 -17.99
CA GLY A 273 -10.12 -0.20 -16.79
C GLY A 273 -11.44 -0.15 -16.04
N TYR A 274 -11.38 -0.20 -14.72
CA TYR A 274 -12.53 -0.04 -13.84
C TYR A 274 -12.27 1.15 -12.94
N MET A 275 -13.24 2.06 -12.86
CA MET A 275 -13.13 3.28 -12.08
C MET A 275 -14.41 3.49 -11.28
N VAL A 276 -14.24 3.76 -10.00
CA VAL A 276 -15.30 4.10 -9.07
C VAL A 276 -15.13 5.57 -8.71
N THR A 277 -16.18 6.35 -8.92
CA THR A 277 -16.25 7.77 -8.53
C THR A 277 -17.38 7.95 -7.53
N PHE A 278 -17.35 9.01 -6.73
CA PHE A 278 -18.45 9.23 -5.79
C PHE A 278 -18.66 10.70 -5.44
N LYS A 279 -19.94 11.06 -5.33
CA LYS A 279 -20.44 12.29 -4.70
C LYS A 279 -21.61 12.00 -3.75
N GLN A 280 -22.57 11.21 -4.22
CA GLN A 280 -23.74 10.72 -3.45
C GLN A 280 -24.10 9.26 -3.79
N VAL A 281 -23.85 8.85 -5.03
CA VAL A 281 -24.03 7.48 -5.55
C VAL A 281 -22.77 7.13 -6.37
N ASP A 282 -22.31 5.87 -6.33
CA ASP A 282 -21.11 5.39 -7.03
C ASP A 282 -21.48 4.80 -8.39
N PRO A 283 -21.07 5.42 -9.52
CA PRO A 283 -20.93 4.72 -10.78
C PRO A 283 -19.61 3.92 -10.82
N LEU A 284 -19.72 2.60 -10.85
CA LEU A 284 -18.65 1.72 -11.35
C LEU A 284 -18.60 1.83 -12.88
N PHE A 285 -17.60 2.52 -13.42
CA PHE A 285 -17.33 2.62 -14.86
C PHE A 285 -16.52 1.42 -15.36
N VAL A 286 -16.89 0.92 -16.55
CA VAL A 286 -16.11 -0.05 -17.33
C VAL A 286 -15.55 0.67 -18.56
N ILE A 287 -14.23 0.67 -18.71
CA ILE A 287 -13.50 1.42 -19.72
C ILE A 287 -12.75 0.46 -20.64
N ASP A 288 -12.96 0.60 -21.96
CA ASP A 288 -12.21 -0.08 -23.01
C ASP A 288 -10.84 0.57 -23.18
N LEU A 289 -9.80 -0.25 -23.06
CA LEU A 289 -8.40 0.13 -23.20
C LEU A 289 -7.68 -0.80 -24.19
N ALA A 290 -8.43 -1.51 -25.05
CA ALA A 290 -7.87 -2.41 -26.05
C ALA A 290 -7.11 -1.66 -27.15
N ASP A 291 -7.66 -0.52 -27.60
CA ASP A 291 -6.95 0.43 -28.47
C ASP A 291 -6.40 1.58 -27.60
N PRO A 292 -5.07 1.66 -27.38
CA PRO A 292 -4.47 2.68 -26.53
C PRO A 292 -4.64 4.11 -27.07
N TYR A 293 -4.94 4.28 -28.36
CA TYR A 293 -5.14 5.59 -28.98
C TYR A 293 -6.61 6.06 -28.93
N ASN A 294 -7.55 5.13 -28.69
CA ASN A 294 -8.98 5.43 -28.66
C ASN A 294 -9.67 4.78 -27.44
N PRO A 295 -9.25 5.10 -26.20
CA PRO A 295 -9.93 4.60 -25.01
C PRO A 295 -11.36 5.15 -24.92
N ARG A 296 -12.31 4.35 -24.43
CA ARG A 296 -13.73 4.75 -24.32
C ARG A 296 -14.46 4.09 -23.16
N ILE A 297 -15.46 4.76 -22.61
CA ILE A 297 -16.35 4.17 -21.61
C ILE A 297 -17.33 3.22 -22.31
N LEU A 298 -17.42 1.98 -21.81
CA LEU A 298 -18.32 0.95 -22.34
C LEU A 298 -19.68 0.96 -21.64
N GLY A 299 -19.67 1.14 -20.32
CA GLY A 299 -20.86 1.07 -19.48
C GLY A 299 -20.57 1.58 -18.07
N ASN A 300 -21.63 1.73 -17.28
CA ASN A 300 -21.53 2.06 -15.87
C ASN A 300 -22.65 1.40 -15.07
N LEU A 301 -22.38 1.11 -13.80
CA LEU A 301 -23.38 0.63 -12.84
C LEU A 301 -23.45 1.62 -11.67
N LYS A 302 -24.62 2.25 -11.48
CA LYS A 302 -24.86 3.17 -10.37
C LYS A 302 -25.50 2.46 -9.18
N ILE A 303 -24.83 2.48 -8.04
CA ILE A 303 -25.33 1.89 -6.79
C ILE A 303 -25.05 2.81 -5.59
N PRO A 304 -25.88 2.77 -4.54
CA PRO A 304 -25.59 3.47 -3.30
C PRO A 304 -24.32 2.95 -2.63
N GLY A 305 -23.65 3.82 -1.86
CA GLY A 305 -22.32 3.53 -1.31
C GLY A 305 -21.21 3.71 -2.33
N TYR A 306 -19.97 3.34 -1.96
CA TYR A 306 -18.81 3.35 -2.85
C TYR A 306 -17.81 2.25 -2.50
N SER A 307 -16.99 1.85 -3.46
CA SER A 307 -15.84 0.95 -3.23
C SER A 307 -14.55 1.75 -2.99
N ASP A 308 -13.85 1.49 -1.89
CA ASP A 308 -12.49 2.00 -1.64
C ASP A 308 -11.45 1.11 -2.34
N TYR A 309 -11.70 -0.19 -2.40
CA TYR A 309 -10.82 -1.18 -3.00
C TYR A 309 -11.57 -2.13 -3.93
N ILE A 310 -11.10 -2.24 -5.17
CA ILE A 310 -11.58 -3.21 -6.16
C ILE A 310 -10.59 -4.36 -6.28
N HIS A 311 -11.07 -5.57 -6.07
CA HIS A 311 -10.32 -6.81 -6.22
C HIS A 311 -10.81 -7.59 -7.47
N PRO A 312 -9.93 -7.84 -8.45
CA PRO A 312 -10.21 -8.79 -9.54
C PRO A 312 -10.45 -10.20 -9.01
N VAL A 313 -11.56 -10.83 -9.40
CA VAL A 313 -11.81 -12.27 -9.12
C VAL A 313 -11.40 -13.11 -10.32
N ASP A 314 -11.86 -12.71 -11.51
CA ASP A 314 -11.53 -13.31 -12.80
C ASP A 314 -11.70 -12.25 -13.91
N GLU A 315 -11.76 -12.66 -15.18
CA GLU A 315 -11.90 -11.75 -16.33
C GLU A 315 -13.24 -10.98 -16.37
N ASN A 316 -14.25 -11.50 -15.68
CA ASN A 316 -15.65 -11.05 -15.73
C ASN A 316 -16.23 -10.68 -14.35
N HIS A 317 -15.50 -10.91 -13.26
CA HIS A 317 -15.99 -10.64 -11.92
C HIS A 317 -15.03 -9.78 -11.09
N LEU A 318 -15.60 -8.85 -10.34
CA LEU A 318 -14.88 -7.95 -9.42
C LEU A 318 -15.54 -7.94 -8.06
N ILE A 319 -14.77 -7.84 -6.98
CA ILE A 319 -15.29 -7.54 -5.65
C ILE A 319 -14.92 -6.11 -5.27
N GLY A 320 -15.92 -5.29 -4.98
CA GLY A 320 -15.74 -4.00 -4.32
C GLY A 320 -15.82 -4.15 -2.81
N PHE A 321 -14.85 -3.57 -2.11
CA PHE A 321 -14.86 -3.38 -0.66
C PHE A 321 -14.92 -1.89 -0.36
N GLY A 322 -15.87 -1.47 0.45
CA GLY A 322 -16.03 -0.06 0.78
C GLY A 322 -17.17 0.20 1.75
N LYS A 323 -17.96 1.22 1.45
CA LYS A 323 -18.96 1.79 2.36
C LYS A 323 -20.33 1.73 1.72
N ASP A 324 -21.31 1.22 2.44
CA ASP A 324 -22.72 1.39 2.10
C ASP A 324 -23.17 2.82 2.44
N ALA A 325 -24.10 3.37 1.66
CA ALA A 325 -24.65 4.68 1.93
C ALA A 325 -26.10 4.80 1.48
N THR A 326 -26.85 5.73 2.09
CA THR A 326 -28.16 6.12 1.57
C THR A 326 -28.03 6.85 0.23
N GLY A 327 -29.13 7.04 -0.50
CA GLY A 327 -29.12 7.84 -1.74
C GLY A 327 -28.72 9.32 -1.56
N GLU A 328 -28.66 9.79 -0.32
CA GLU A 328 -28.17 11.13 0.06
C GLU A 328 -26.66 11.14 0.36
N GLY A 329 -25.98 10.00 0.23
CA GLY A 329 -24.56 9.81 0.52
C GLY A 329 -24.23 9.57 2.00
N LEU A 330 -25.23 9.29 2.85
CA LEU A 330 -24.99 9.05 4.27
C LEU A 330 -24.46 7.62 4.50
N TYR A 331 -23.20 7.49 4.92
CA TYR A 331 -22.58 6.21 5.27
C TYR A 331 -23.40 5.42 6.30
N GLN A 332 -23.64 4.12 6.04
CA GLN A 332 -24.47 3.21 6.85
C GLN A 332 -23.74 1.96 7.37
N GLY A 333 -22.62 1.52 6.78
CA GLY A 333 -21.92 0.31 7.21
C GLY A 333 -20.92 -0.17 6.16
N MET A 334 -20.01 -1.08 6.49
CA MET A 334 -19.05 -1.57 5.49
C MET A 334 -19.78 -2.45 4.48
N LYS A 335 -19.46 -2.33 3.19
CA LYS A 335 -20.07 -3.11 2.11
C LYS A 335 -19.04 -3.96 1.38
N MET A 336 -19.41 -5.20 1.09
CA MET A 336 -18.81 -6.02 0.04
C MET A 336 -19.82 -6.19 -1.09
N ALA A 337 -19.40 -6.04 -2.33
CA ALA A 337 -20.25 -6.22 -3.50
C ALA A 337 -19.51 -7.02 -4.59
N LEU A 338 -20.16 -8.05 -5.12
CA LEU A 338 -19.66 -8.81 -6.28
C LEU A 338 -20.34 -8.28 -7.54
N PHE A 339 -19.52 -7.80 -8.46
CA PHE A 339 -19.93 -7.30 -9.77
C PHE A 339 -19.65 -8.33 -10.85
N ASP A 340 -20.59 -8.48 -11.77
CA ASP A 340 -20.42 -9.20 -13.03
C ASP A 340 -20.38 -8.17 -14.17
N VAL A 341 -19.27 -8.23 -14.91
CA VAL A 341 -18.92 -7.33 -16.01
C VAL A 341 -18.74 -8.13 -17.31
N SER A 342 -19.36 -9.32 -17.41
CA SER A 342 -19.40 -10.12 -18.64
C SER A 342 -20.07 -9.35 -19.78
N ASP A 343 -21.21 -8.69 -19.51
CA ASP A 343 -21.76 -7.64 -20.36
C ASP A 343 -21.21 -6.28 -19.91
N VAL A 344 -20.11 -5.88 -20.53
CA VAL A 344 -19.40 -4.63 -20.25
C VAL A 344 -20.24 -3.37 -20.45
N ALA A 345 -21.31 -3.43 -21.25
CA ALA A 345 -22.22 -2.31 -21.45
C ALA A 345 -23.23 -2.18 -20.30
N ASN A 346 -23.57 -3.31 -19.66
CA ASN A 346 -24.55 -3.39 -18.59
C ASN A 346 -24.02 -4.20 -17.39
N PRO A 347 -22.97 -3.70 -16.70
CA PRO A 347 -22.45 -4.37 -15.51
C PRO A 347 -23.53 -4.48 -14.42
N VAL A 348 -23.55 -5.59 -13.68
CA VAL A 348 -24.56 -5.86 -12.64
C VAL A 348 -23.93 -6.22 -11.30
N GLN A 349 -24.56 -5.81 -10.20
CA GLN A 349 -24.21 -6.27 -8.86
C GLN A 349 -24.93 -7.61 -8.61
N LYS A 350 -24.20 -8.73 -8.61
CA LYS A 350 -24.78 -10.07 -8.39
C LYS A 350 -25.09 -10.33 -6.92
N PHE A 351 -24.17 -9.96 -6.03
CA PHE A 351 -24.28 -10.20 -4.60
C PHE A 351 -23.77 -9.00 -3.81
N GLN A 352 -24.31 -8.83 -2.61
CA GLN A 352 -23.82 -7.85 -1.65
C GLN A 352 -23.90 -8.41 -0.24
N GLU A 353 -23.05 -7.88 0.63
CA GLU A 353 -23.04 -8.13 2.06
C GLU A 353 -22.75 -6.80 2.77
N ILE A 354 -23.55 -6.45 3.77
CA ILE A 354 -23.34 -5.27 4.62
C ILE A 354 -22.89 -5.75 5.99
N ILE A 355 -21.79 -5.20 6.49
CA ILE A 355 -21.18 -5.55 7.77
C ILE A 355 -21.35 -4.38 8.72
N GLY A 356 -22.12 -4.63 9.77
CA GLY A 356 -22.41 -3.67 10.83
C GLY A 356 -23.00 -2.37 10.33
N ASP A 357 -22.94 -1.38 11.20
CA ASP A 357 -23.46 -0.04 11.00
C ASP A 357 -22.35 1.00 10.85
N ARG A 358 -22.76 2.26 10.81
CA ARG A 358 -21.90 3.44 10.73
C ARG A 358 -20.82 3.39 11.82
N GLY A 359 -19.57 3.38 11.37
CA GLY A 359 -18.38 3.26 12.21
C GLY A 359 -17.63 1.95 12.03
N THR A 360 -18.19 0.98 11.30
CA THR A 360 -17.48 -0.23 10.92
C THR A 360 -16.30 0.10 10.01
N GLU A 361 -15.13 -0.44 10.31
CA GLU A 361 -13.89 -0.17 9.58
C GLU A 361 -13.10 -1.46 9.35
N SER A 362 -12.27 -1.44 8.30
CA SER A 362 -11.35 -2.53 7.99
C SER A 362 -10.06 -1.95 7.41
N SER A 363 -8.92 -2.52 7.82
CA SER A 363 -7.63 -2.16 7.22
C SER A 363 -7.55 -2.53 5.73
N LEU A 364 -8.40 -3.43 5.23
CA LEU A 364 -8.50 -3.77 3.81
C LEU A 364 -8.85 -2.55 2.94
N LEU A 365 -9.64 -1.62 3.44
CA LEU A 365 -10.09 -0.46 2.67
C LEU A 365 -8.93 0.45 2.24
N GLN A 366 -7.80 0.39 2.96
CA GLN A 366 -6.61 1.19 2.69
C GLN A 366 -5.37 0.34 2.42
N ASN A 367 -5.41 -0.95 2.76
CA ASN A 367 -4.30 -1.88 2.64
C ASN A 367 -4.75 -3.22 2.06
N HIS A 368 -4.62 -3.35 0.74
CA HIS A 368 -4.95 -4.57 -0.01
C HIS A 368 -4.28 -5.86 0.51
N LYS A 369 -3.14 -5.77 1.21
CA LYS A 369 -2.44 -6.93 1.79
C LYS A 369 -3.17 -7.52 3.02
N ALA A 370 -4.19 -6.84 3.51
CA ALA A 370 -5.05 -7.36 4.58
C ALA A 370 -6.04 -8.42 4.09
N LEU A 371 -6.30 -8.49 2.77
CA LEU A 371 -7.15 -9.51 2.16
C LEU A 371 -6.38 -10.82 1.96
N LEU A 372 -6.92 -11.89 2.53
CA LEU A 372 -6.64 -13.25 2.11
C LEU A 372 -7.72 -13.69 1.12
N PHE A 373 -7.33 -13.95 -0.12
CA PHE A 373 -8.22 -14.43 -1.18
C PHE A 373 -7.67 -15.71 -1.80
N LEU A 374 -8.36 -16.82 -1.58
CA LEU A 374 -7.99 -18.16 -2.05
C LEU A 374 -9.19 -18.79 -2.76
N PRO A 375 -9.40 -18.47 -4.06
CA PRO A 375 -10.57 -18.93 -4.81
C PRO A 375 -10.65 -20.47 -4.89
N GLU A 376 -9.52 -21.15 -5.01
CA GLU A 376 -9.45 -22.64 -5.04
C GLU A 376 -9.99 -23.31 -3.77
N LEU A 377 -10.03 -22.58 -2.66
CA LEU A 377 -10.55 -23.06 -1.37
C LEU A 377 -11.88 -22.40 -1.00
N ASN A 378 -12.41 -21.53 -1.87
CA ASN A 378 -13.53 -20.63 -1.57
C ASN A 378 -13.31 -19.85 -0.26
N ILE A 379 -12.10 -19.36 0.00
CA ILE A 379 -11.80 -18.58 1.22
C ILE A 379 -11.59 -17.12 0.83
N LEU A 380 -12.36 -16.25 1.46
CA LEU A 380 -12.17 -14.81 1.46
C LEU A 380 -12.15 -14.34 2.91
N ALA A 381 -11.05 -13.76 3.36
CA ALA A 381 -10.91 -13.33 4.76
C ALA A 381 -10.17 -12.01 4.88
N PHE A 382 -10.60 -11.18 5.83
CA PHE A 382 -9.98 -9.88 6.09
C PHE A 382 -10.28 -9.43 7.52
N PRO A 383 -9.45 -8.56 8.11
CA PRO A 383 -9.70 -8.00 9.43
C PRO A 383 -10.81 -6.94 9.39
N VAL A 384 -11.62 -6.84 10.42
CA VAL A 384 -12.72 -5.88 10.54
C VAL A 384 -12.98 -5.51 12.00
N THR A 385 -13.25 -4.24 12.24
CA THR A 385 -13.78 -3.70 13.50
C THR A 385 -15.21 -3.24 13.24
N VAL A 386 -16.17 -4.01 13.77
CA VAL A 386 -17.61 -3.84 13.54
C VAL A 386 -18.22 -2.96 14.62
N ARG A 387 -19.04 -2.02 14.17
CA ARG A 387 -19.86 -1.16 15.01
C ARG A 387 -21.33 -1.46 14.76
N GLU A 388 -22.16 -1.49 15.80
CA GLU A 388 -23.62 -1.71 15.66
C GLU A 388 -24.37 -0.64 16.46
N VAL A 389 -25.44 -0.09 15.88
CA VAL A 389 -26.32 0.88 16.54
C VAL A 389 -27.31 0.13 17.41
N LEU A 390 -27.45 0.56 18.67
CA LEU A 390 -28.42 -0.03 19.59
C LEU A 390 -29.85 0.34 19.17
N GLU A 391 -30.82 -0.56 19.41
CA GLU A 391 -32.23 -0.32 19.05
C GLU A 391 -32.80 0.98 19.66
N GLU A 392 -32.31 1.38 20.83
CA GLU A 392 -32.73 2.60 21.52
C GLU A 392 -32.22 3.91 20.88
N ASP A 393 -31.19 3.83 20.03
CA ASP A 393 -30.52 4.96 19.35
C ASP A 393 -30.83 5.01 17.84
N LEU A 394 -31.90 4.35 17.38
CA LEU A 394 -32.26 4.23 15.97
C LEU A 394 -32.74 5.55 15.35
N TYR A 395 -31.79 6.40 14.94
CA TYR A 395 -32.01 7.48 13.98
C TYR A 395 -30.97 7.38 12.85
N LYS A 396 -31.31 7.88 11.66
CA LYS A 396 -30.56 7.62 10.40
C LYS A 396 -29.05 7.90 10.44
N SER A 397 -28.60 8.83 11.29
CA SER A 397 -27.21 9.26 11.41
C SER A 397 -26.48 8.71 12.64
N ALA A 398 -27.09 7.80 13.40
CA ALA A 398 -26.49 7.22 14.59
C ALA A 398 -25.18 6.50 14.26
N TYR A 399 -24.24 6.53 15.20
CA TYR A 399 -22.95 5.86 15.11
C TYR A 399 -22.97 4.64 16.02
N GLY A 400 -22.50 3.50 15.52
CA GLY A 400 -22.52 2.25 16.26
C GLY A 400 -21.48 2.18 17.37
N GLN A 401 -21.76 1.35 18.37
CA GLN A 401 -20.82 0.98 19.43
C GLN A 401 -20.00 -0.26 19.03
N LEU A 402 -18.86 -0.50 19.69
CA LEU A 402 -18.02 -1.67 19.37
C LEU A 402 -18.82 -2.98 19.57
N ALA A 403 -19.05 -3.70 18.48
CA ALA A 403 -19.71 -5.00 18.49
C ALA A 403 -18.69 -6.14 18.34
N PHE A 404 -17.65 -5.92 17.52
CA PHE A 404 -16.62 -6.92 17.27
C PHE A 404 -15.32 -6.29 16.76
N SER A 405 -14.17 -6.87 17.08
CA SER A 405 -12.91 -6.61 16.36
C SER A 405 -12.15 -7.91 16.17
N GLY A 406 -11.69 -8.16 14.95
CA GLY A 406 -11.05 -9.42 14.59
C GLY A 406 -11.01 -9.63 13.08
N ALA A 407 -11.19 -10.87 12.62
CA ALA A 407 -11.24 -11.24 11.21
C ALA A 407 -12.56 -11.93 10.86
N TYR A 408 -13.13 -11.59 9.72
CA TYR A 408 -14.28 -12.28 9.13
C TYR A 408 -13.79 -13.21 8.02
N ILE A 409 -14.30 -14.44 8.02
CA ILE A 409 -13.92 -15.50 7.10
C ILE A 409 -15.18 -15.93 6.37
N TYR A 410 -15.17 -15.77 5.06
CA TYR A 410 -16.28 -16.11 4.17
C TYR A 410 -15.95 -17.34 3.33
N ASP A 411 -16.96 -18.20 3.12
CA ASP A 411 -17.06 -18.99 1.90
C ASP A 411 -17.44 -18.06 0.76
N PHE A 412 -16.61 -18.00 -0.28
CA PHE A 412 -16.88 -17.15 -1.43
C PHE A 412 -16.72 -17.89 -2.74
N ASN A 413 -17.71 -17.76 -3.62
CA ASN A 413 -17.58 -18.06 -5.04
C ASN A 413 -18.54 -17.18 -5.87
N THR A 414 -18.31 -17.10 -7.18
CA THR A 414 -19.06 -16.22 -8.08
C THR A 414 -20.52 -16.60 -8.31
N ASN A 415 -20.93 -17.81 -7.90
CA ASN A 415 -22.30 -18.32 -8.05
C ASN A 415 -23.15 -18.15 -6.79
N ASN A 416 -22.55 -18.22 -5.61
CA ASN A 416 -23.26 -18.16 -4.32
C ASN A 416 -22.99 -16.86 -3.56
N GLY A 417 -22.04 -16.03 -3.99
CA GLY A 417 -21.68 -14.79 -3.32
C GLY A 417 -20.90 -15.04 -2.03
N PHE A 418 -21.28 -14.33 -0.97
CA PHE A 418 -20.59 -14.33 0.31
C PHE A 418 -21.39 -15.11 1.35
N SER A 419 -20.79 -16.10 2.01
CA SER A 419 -21.40 -16.80 3.13
C SER A 419 -20.43 -16.80 4.32
N LEU A 420 -20.80 -16.13 5.42
CA LEU A 420 -19.94 -16.02 6.58
C LEU A 420 -19.73 -17.40 7.23
N LYS A 421 -18.50 -17.92 7.17
CA LYS A 421 -18.10 -19.18 7.81
C LYS A 421 -17.84 -19.00 9.30
N GLY A 422 -17.26 -17.86 9.68
CA GLY A 422 -17.01 -17.56 11.08
C GLY A 422 -16.17 -16.32 11.30
N LYS A 423 -15.93 -16.03 12.59
CA LYS A 423 -15.25 -14.84 13.08
C LYS A 423 -14.14 -15.27 14.02
N ILE A 424 -12.95 -14.66 13.88
CA ILE A 424 -11.80 -14.92 14.75
C ILE A 424 -11.42 -13.62 15.45
N SER A 425 -11.23 -13.63 16.77
CA SER A 425 -10.74 -12.46 17.50
C SER A 425 -9.56 -12.82 18.40
N HIS A 426 -8.64 -11.87 18.52
CA HIS A 426 -7.55 -11.90 19.49
C HIS A 426 -7.93 -11.22 20.81
N LEU A 427 -9.17 -10.72 20.91
CA LEU A 427 -9.77 -10.20 22.14
C LEU A 427 -10.60 -11.30 22.80
N ALA A 428 -10.44 -11.45 24.11
CA ALA A 428 -11.36 -12.27 24.89
C ALA A 428 -12.73 -11.58 24.96
N HIS A 429 -13.81 -12.37 25.02
CA HIS A 429 -15.17 -11.84 25.09
C HIS A 429 -15.36 -10.90 26.29
N ASP A 430 -14.86 -11.29 27.47
CA ASP A 430 -14.96 -10.49 28.69
C ASP A 430 -14.15 -9.19 28.63
N ASP A 431 -13.07 -9.16 27.84
CA ASP A 431 -12.29 -7.94 27.61
C ASP A 431 -13.10 -6.97 26.75
N MET A 432 -13.73 -7.45 25.66
CA MET A 432 -14.59 -6.64 24.80
C MET A 432 -15.71 -5.92 25.56
N LEU A 433 -16.35 -6.59 26.51
CA LEU A 433 -17.41 -5.99 27.33
C LEU A 433 -16.92 -4.83 28.20
N LYS A 434 -15.62 -4.78 28.54
CA LYS A 434 -15.01 -3.74 29.38
C LYS A 434 -14.44 -2.58 28.58
N LEU A 435 -14.24 -2.77 27.28
CA LEU A 435 -13.56 -1.80 26.42
C LEU A 435 -14.44 -0.61 26.04
N GLY A 436 -15.76 -0.71 26.18
CA GLY A 436 -16.68 0.26 25.62
C GLY A 436 -16.43 0.39 24.12
N ASN A 437 -16.00 1.58 23.67
CA ASN A 437 -15.68 1.83 22.26
C ASN A 437 -14.19 1.71 21.89
N TYR A 438 -13.30 1.44 22.85
CA TYR A 438 -11.87 1.34 22.62
C TYR A 438 -11.48 -0.03 22.04
N VAL A 439 -10.47 -0.08 21.16
CA VAL A 439 -9.89 -1.34 20.67
C VAL A 439 -8.38 -1.27 20.88
N PRO A 440 -7.78 -2.19 21.68
CA PRO A 440 -6.33 -2.23 21.86
C PRO A 440 -5.64 -2.61 20.54
N GLN A 441 -4.84 -1.67 20.00
CA GLN A 441 -4.21 -1.81 18.68
C GLN A 441 -3.31 -3.05 18.57
N GLU A 442 -2.66 -3.43 19.67
CA GLU A 442 -1.77 -4.58 19.73
C GLU A 442 -2.51 -5.93 19.56
N LYS A 443 -3.80 -5.96 19.89
CA LYS A 443 -4.68 -7.12 19.72
C LYS A 443 -5.50 -7.06 18.43
N GLU A 444 -5.45 -5.97 17.65
CA GLU A 444 -6.13 -5.93 16.36
C GLU A 444 -5.45 -6.90 15.38
N ILE A 445 -6.25 -7.77 14.75
CA ILE A 445 -5.74 -8.66 13.71
C ILE A 445 -5.36 -7.79 12.50
N LYS A 446 -4.09 -7.86 12.08
CA LYS A 446 -3.56 -7.10 10.94
C LYS A 446 -3.45 -7.94 9.67
N ARG A 447 -3.25 -9.26 9.82
CA ARG A 447 -3.06 -10.19 8.70
C ARG A 447 -3.73 -11.54 8.96
N ILE A 448 -4.21 -12.14 7.89
CA ILE A 448 -4.61 -13.55 7.84
C ILE A 448 -3.77 -14.21 6.74
N VAL A 449 -3.11 -15.32 7.08
CA VAL A 449 -2.28 -16.11 6.17
C VAL A 449 -2.80 -17.54 6.15
N TYR A 450 -2.69 -18.23 5.03
CA TYR A 450 -3.01 -19.65 4.95
C TYR A 450 -1.73 -20.47 4.80
N ALA A 451 -1.51 -21.43 5.70
CA ALA A 451 -0.40 -22.35 5.64
C ALA A 451 -0.74 -23.66 6.35
N ASN A 452 -0.22 -24.79 5.83
CA ASN A 452 -0.41 -26.13 6.41
C ASN A 452 -1.89 -26.46 6.71
N ASN A 453 -2.79 -26.10 5.80
CA ASN A 453 -4.25 -26.27 5.91
C ASN A 453 -4.93 -25.48 7.04
N SER A 454 -4.23 -24.53 7.64
CA SER A 454 -4.73 -23.66 8.71
C SER A 454 -4.80 -22.20 8.28
N LEU A 455 -5.76 -21.48 8.85
CA LEU A 455 -5.80 -20.02 8.83
C LEU A 455 -4.98 -19.51 10.01
N ILE A 456 -4.02 -18.64 9.73
CA ILE A 456 -3.13 -18.03 10.71
C ILE A 456 -3.48 -16.56 10.82
N THR A 457 -3.97 -16.12 11.98
CA THR A 457 -4.26 -14.72 12.27
C THR A 457 -3.13 -14.10 13.08
N VAL A 458 -2.74 -12.87 12.72
CA VAL A 458 -1.58 -12.17 13.30
C VAL A 458 -1.99 -10.79 13.79
N SER A 459 -1.72 -10.49 15.06
CA SER A 459 -1.70 -9.16 15.68
C SER A 459 -0.30 -8.88 16.24
N ASP A 460 -0.07 -7.69 16.79
CA ASP A 460 1.24 -7.36 17.38
C ASP A 460 1.52 -8.19 18.65
N SER A 461 0.46 -8.60 19.35
CA SER A 461 0.57 -9.36 20.61
C SER A 461 0.37 -10.87 20.44
N MET A 462 -0.07 -11.37 19.27
CA MET A 462 -0.45 -12.79 19.16
C MET A 462 -0.47 -13.32 17.73
N VAL A 463 -0.14 -14.60 17.60
CA VAL A 463 -0.39 -15.42 16.41
C VAL A 463 -1.28 -16.59 16.79
N GLN A 464 -2.38 -16.82 16.07
CA GLN A 464 -3.24 -17.99 16.28
C GLN A 464 -3.42 -18.77 14.99
N ALA A 465 -3.49 -20.10 15.10
CA ALA A 465 -3.88 -21.00 14.03
C ALA A 465 -5.29 -21.54 14.28
N HIS A 466 -6.07 -21.57 13.21
CA HIS A 466 -7.46 -21.99 13.18
C HIS A 466 -7.68 -22.96 12.02
N THR A 467 -8.68 -23.83 12.13
CA THR A 467 -9.06 -24.69 11.01
C THR A 467 -9.56 -23.84 9.84
N SER A 468 -9.29 -24.29 8.62
CA SER A 468 -9.73 -23.57 7.41
C SER A 468 -11.19 -23.80 7.02
N LYS A 469 -11.83 -24.84 7.56
CA LYS A 469 -13.23 -25.18 7.27
C LYS A 469 -14.23 -24.57 8.26
N GLY A 470 -13.91 -24.61 9.56
CA GLY A 470 -14.82 -24.21 10.64
C GLY A 470 -14.28 -23.10 11.54
N VAL A 471 -13.11 -22.53 11.21
CA VAL A 471 -12.41 -21.50 11.99
C VAL A 471 -12.19 -21.86 13.47
N GLU A 472 -12.14 -23.16 13.79
CA GLU A 472 -11.92 -23.59 15.17
C GLU A 472 -10.47 -23.35 15.58
N TYR A 473 -10.26 -22.78 16.75
CA TYR A 473 -8.94 -22.58 17.32
C TYR A 473 -8.18 -23.91 17.47
N GLN A 474 -6.95 -23.94 16.96
CA GLN A 474 -6.07 -25.10 17.07
C GLN A 474 -4.97 -24.87 18.12
N ASN A 475 -4.28 -23.73 18.03
CA ASN A 475 -3.24 -23.30 18.95
C ASN A 475 -2.83 -21.86 18.64
N GLY A 476 -2.02 -21.25 19.50
CA GLY A 476 -1.53 -19.89 19.34
C GLY A 476 -0.31 -19.61 20.19
N ILE A 477 0.28 -18.45 19.97
CA ILE A 477 1.48 -17.95 20.63
C ILE A 477 1.25 -16.47 20.96
N GLU A 478 1.45 -16.09 22.21
CA GLU A 478 1.54 -14.69 22.60
C GLU A 478 2.93 -14.15 22.28
N ILE A 479 2.97 -12.98 21.64
CA ILE A 479 4.17 -12.20 21.37
C ILE A 479 4.34 -11.25 22.56
N LYS A 480 5.51 -11.31 23.20
CA LYS A 480 5.85 -10.52 24.39
C LYS A 480 6.61 -9.26 24.05
#